data_AF-A0A0W0SNK2-F1
#
_entry.id   AF-A0A0W0SNK2-F1
#
_cell.length_a   1.000
_cell.length_b   1.000
_cell.length_c   1.000
_cell.angle_alpha   90.00
_cell.angle_beta   90.00
_cell.angle_gamma   90.00
#
_symmetry.space_group_name_H-M   'P 1'
#
loop_
_entity.id
_entity.type
_entity.pdbx_description
1 polymer ?
#
loop_
_entity_poly.entity_id
_entity_poly.type
_entity_poly.pdbx_seq_one_letter_code
_entity_poly.pdbx_strand_id
1 'polypeptide(L)'
;MKKILISLLLLIYLNPAASAQYSEACSGWLPWFQPLCRRMHQIWHEGSNELYVSGYAWHNRYTYPEYKIKSYNELAWGGGLGKGLYDEDGDWHGIYAFAFLDSHKNVEPAVGYAFLKVAHLGINTRIGAGYTVLVTARPDILNNIPFPGALPWVSLNYRNLTLSATYIPGRTGRLGNVLFLLGKWTFDLM
;
A
#
# COMPACT_ATOMS: atom_id res chain seq x y z
N MET A 1 0.58 9.36 63.46
CA MET A 1 -0.37 9.05 62.38
C MET A 1 -0.54 10.28 61.49
N LYS A 2 0.30 10.44 60.46
CA LYS A 2 0.18 11.52 59.46
C LYS A 2 0.39 10.92 58.07
N LYS A 3 -0.63 11.15 57.24
CA LYS A 3 -0.78 10.68 55.86
C LYS A 3 0.24 11.39 54.98
N ILE A 4 0.99 10.65 54.17
CA ILE A 4 1.59 11.18 52.93
C ILE A 4 1.39 10.11 51.86
N LEU A 5 0.25 10.18 51.18
CA LEU A 5 0.08 9.59 49.84
C LEU A 5 0.87 10.48 48.88
N ILE A 6 1.99 9.97 48.36
CA ILE A 6 2.64 10.56 47.20
C ILE A 6 1.82 10.10 45.99
N SER A 7 1.05 11.06 45.46
CA SER A 7 0.28 10.94 44.24
C SER A 7 1.22 10.67 43.07
N LEU A 8 1.23 9.43 42.55
CA LEU A 8 1.87 9.08 41.29
C LEU A 8 0.89 9.41 40.15
N LEU A 9 0.68 10.71 39.90
CA LEU A 9 -0.02 11.17 38.71
C LEU A 9 1.01 11.33 37.58
N LEU A 10 1.50 10.21 37.06
CA LEU A 10 2.11 10.20 35.73
C LEU A 10 0.95 10.20 34.72
N LEU A 11 0.39 11.38 34.52
CA LEU A 11 -0.54 11.64 33.41
C LEU A 11 0.21 11.31 32.12
N ILE A 12 -0.25 10.25 31.48
CA ILE A 12 0.04 9.89 30.11
C ILE A 12 -0.28 11.13 29.28
N TYR A 13 0.75 11.83 28.80
CA TYR A 13 0.62 12.84 27.77
C TYR A 13 0.22 12.13 26.47
N LEU A 14 -1.07 11.83 26.32
CA LEU A 14 -1.67 11.63 25.00
C LEU A 14 -1.53 12.97 24.29
N ASN A 15 -0.55 13.11 23.40
CA ASN A 15 -0.36 14.31 22.56
C ASN A 15 -1.62 14.54 21.71
N PRO A 16 -2.51 15.49 22.06
CA PRO A 16 -3.68 15.81 21.24
C PRO A 16 -3.28 16.71 20.05
N ALA A 17 -2.02 17.17 20.03
CA ALA A 17 -1.51 18.13 19.06
C ALA A 17 -1.46 17.55 17.64
N ALA A 18 -1.10 16.26 17.48
CA ALA A 18 -1.04 15.64 16.17
C ALA A 18 -2.43 15.52 15.53
N SER A 19 -3.43 15.05 16.28
CA SER A 19 -4.80 14.91 15.77
C SER A 19 -5.47 16.25 15.50
N ALA A 20 -5.20 17.27 16.32
CA ALA A 20 -5.68 18.63 16.10
C ALA A 20 -5.06 19.28 14.85
N GLN A 21 -3.75 19.08 14.63
CA GLN A 21 -3.02 19.64 13.49
C GLN A 21 -3.52 19.08 12.14
N TYR A 22 -3.79 17.77 12.05
CA TYR A 22 -4.36 17.18 10.84
C TYR A 22 -5.80 17.64 10.58
N SER A 23 -6.56 17.93 11.64
CA SER A 23 -7.94 18.40 11.52
C SER A 23 -8.03 19.77 10.86
N GLU A 24 -7.08 20.68 11.14
CA GLU A 24 -7.03 21.99 10.49
C GLU A 24 -6.67 21.89 9.01
N ALA A 25 -5.63 21.11 8.67
CA ALA A 25 -5.19 20.91 7.29
C ALA A 25 -6.30 20.30 6.39
N CYS A 26 -7.16 19.46 6.97
CA CYS A 26 -8.24 18.78 6.26
C CYS A 26 -9.60 19.49 6.39
N SER A 27 -9.69 20.64 7.06
CA SER A 27 -10.96 21.34 7.31
C SER A 27 -11.68 21.80 6.03
N GLY A 28 -10.93 22.13 4.97
CA GLY A 28 -11.46 22.52 3.66
C GLY A 28 -11.99 21.36 2.79
N TRP A 29 -11.79 20.10 3.21
CA TRP A 29 -12.33 18.95 2.50
C TRP A 29 -13.80 18.74 2.82
N LEU A 30 -14.57 18.20 1.85
CA LEU A 30 -15.95 17.78 2.08
C LEU A 30 -15.99 16.84 3.30
N PRO A 31 -16.97 17.00 4.22
CA PRO A 31 -16.97 16.30 5.51
C PRO A 31 -16.75 14.78 5.42
N TRP A 32 -17.30 14.15 4.39
CA TRP A 32 -17.20 12.71 4.17
C TRP A 32 -15.82 12.24 3.68
N PHE A 33 -14.99 13.12 3.12
CA PHE A 33 -13.62 12.83 2.71
C PHE A 33 -12.57 13.24 3.74
N GLN A 34 -12.93 14.04 4.74
CA GLN A 34 -11.99 14.45 5.79
C GLN A 34 -11.28 13.27 6.48
N PRO A 35 -11.93 12.11 6.75
CA PRO A 35 -11.23 10.96 7.30
C PRO A 35 -10.10 10.45 6.40
N LEU A 36 -10.32 10.42 5.08
CA LEU A 36 -9.31 10.01 4.11
C LEU A 36 -8.14 11.00 4.11
N CYS A 37 -8.43 12.32 4.06
CA CYS A 37 -7.40 13.35 4.14
C CYS A 37 -6.57 13.21 5.42
N ARG A 38 -7.22 13.05 6.58
CA ARG A 38 -6.52 12.89 7.86
C ARG A 38 -5.64 11.65 7.88
N ARG A 39 -6.13 10.50 7.38
CA ARG A 39 -5.34 9.27 7.33
C ARG A 39 -4.15 9.41 6.37
N MET A 40 -4.33 10.03 5.20
CA MET A 40 -3.21 10.30 4.29
C MET A 40 -2.17 11.22 4.92
N HIS A 41 -2.61 12.27 5.61
CA HIS A 41 -1.73 13.21 6.30
C HIS A 41 -0.96 12.51 7.45
N GLN A 42 -1.63 11.64 8.19
CA GLN A 42 -0.99 10.84 9.24
C GLN A 42 0.05 9.88 8.65
N ILE A 43 -0.27 9.14 7.59
CA ILE A 43 0.70 8.25 6.91
C ILE A 43 1.91 9.05 6.43
N TRP A 44 1.69 10.26 5.89
CA TRP A 44 2.76 11.11 5.38
C TRP A 44 3.74 11.54 6.47
N HIS A 45 3.23 11.92 7.65
CA HIS A 45 4.04 12.49 8.73
C HIS A 45 4.52 11.49 9.79
N GLU A 46 3.75 10.44 10.06
CA GLU A 46 4.01 9.45 11.11
C GLU A 46 4.39 8.07 10.56
N GLY A 47 4.09 7.78 9.30
CA GLY A 47 4.42 6.48 8.70
C GLY A 47 5.92 6.27 8.53
N SER A 48 6.35 5.01 8.54
CA SER A 48 7.73 4.63 8.16
C SER A 48 7.95 4.77 6.66
N ASN A 49 9.20 4.89 6.21
CA ASN A 49 9.52 4.90 4.78
C ASN A 49 9.54 3.47 4.23
N GLU A 50 9.14 3.33 2.97
CA GLU A 50 9.06 2.02 2.33
C GLU A 50 9.66 2.09 0.93
N LEU A 51 10.57 1.15 0.63
CA LEU A 51 11.10 0.91 -0.70
C LEU A 51 10.33 -0.26 -1.31
N TYR A 52 9.76 -0.05 -2.50
CA TYR A 52 9.07 -1.07 -3.28
C TYR A 52 9.96 -1.55 -4.41
N VAL A 53 9.99 -2.86 -4.62
CA VAL A 53 10.69 -3.50 -5.74
C VAL A 53 9.78 -4.56 -6.33
N SER A 54 9.43 -4.44 -7.60
CA SER A 54 8.68 -5.47 -8.33
C SER A 54 9.63 -6.30 -9.20
N GLY A 55 9.17 -7.47 -9.61
CA GLY A 55 9.99 -8.32 -10.48
C GLY A 55 9.26 -9.43 -11.20
N TYR A 56 8.02 -9.75 -10.80
CA TYR A 56 7.30 -10.87 -11.41
C TYR A 56 5.81 -10.58 -11.59
N ALA A 57 5.32 -10.84 -12.80
CA ALA A 57 3.92 -10.86 -13.15
C ALA A 57 3.59 -12.21 -13.80
N TRP A 58 2.57 -12.90 -13.30
CA TRP A 58 2.13 -14.18 -13.83
C TRP A 58 0.78 -14.03 -14.50
N HIS A 59 0.71 -14.31 -15.79
CA HIS A 59 -0.54 -14.36 -16.55
C HIS A 59 -1.25 -15.70 -16.30
N ASN A 60 -2.55 -15.66 -15.98
CA ASN A 60 -3.29 -16.87 -15.65
C ASN A 60 -3.29 -17.87 -16.83
N ARG A 61 -2.68 -19.04 -16.61
CA ARG A 61 -2.50 -20.10 -17.63
C ARG A 61 -3.83 -20.73 -18.07
N TYR A 62 -4.89 -20.61 -17.27
CA TYR A 62 -6.24 -21.04 -17.65
C TYR A 62 -6.98 -20.02 -18.51
N THR A 63 -6.46 -18.79 -18.61
CA THR A 63 -7.11 -17.68 -19.31
C THR A 63 -6.39 -17.33 -20.61
N TYR A 64 -5.06 -17.41 -20.63
CA TYR A 64 -4.24 -17.09 -21.79
C TYR A 64 -3.67 -18.34 -22.46
N PRO A 65 -3.76 -18.46 -23.79
CA PRO A 65 -3.07 -19.53 -24.50
C PRO A 65 -1.55 -19.33 -24.44
N GLU A 66 -0.78 -20.43 -24.48
CA GLU A 66 0.67 -20.40 -24.32
C GLU A 66 1.39 -19.43 -25.26
N TYR A 67 0.96 -19.33 -26.52
CA TYR A 67 1.60 -18.45 -27.50
C TYR A 67 1.47 -16.96 -27.12
N LYS A 68 0.37 -16.56 -26.46
CA LYS A 68 0.19 -15.20 -25.94
C LYS A 68 1.09 -14.97 -24.73
N ILE A 69 1.14 -15.92 -23.80
CA ILE A 69 2.01 -15.84 -22.62
C ILE A 69 3.47 -15.67 -23.04
N LYS A 70 3.93 -16.44 -24.03
CA LYS A 70 5.30 -16.34 -24.58
C LYS A 70 5.60 -14.98 -25.23
N SER A 71 4.58 -14.24 -25.63
CA SER A 71 4.75 -12.88 -26.18
C SER A 71 4.79 -11.78 -25.10
N TYR A 72 4.35 -12.08 -23.87
CA TYR A 72 4.31 -11.11 -22.79
C TYR A 72 5.58 -11.11 -21.94
N ASN A 73 5.90 -9.92 -21.42
CA ASN A 73 6.89 -9.76 -20.37
C ASN A 73 6.29 -10.16 -19.01
N GLU A 74 6.87 -11.18 -18.37
CA GLU A 74 6.54 -11.58 -16.99
C GLU A 74 7.60 -11.09 -15.98
N LEU A 75 8.70 -10.51 -16.46
CA LEU A 75 9.71 -9.86 -15.64
C LEU A 75 9.31 -8.40 -15.45
N ALA A 76 8.33 -8.17 -14.57
CA ALA A 76 7.77 -6.85 -14.29
C ALA A 76 8.69 -6.06 -13.34
N TRP A 77 9.95 -5.89 -13.74
CA TRP A 77 10.95 -5.14 -12.98
C TRP A 77 10.54 -3.70 -12.82
N GLY A 78 10.73 -3.19 -11.62
CA GLY A 78 10.31 -1.85 -11.25
C GLY A 78 10.65 -1.54 -9.81
N GLY A 79 10.35 -0.31 -9.43
CA GLY A 79 10.54 0.13 -8.07
C GLY A 79 9.97 1.50 -7.81
N GLY A 80 9.95 1.86 -6.53
CA GLY A 80 9.46 3.15 -6.08
C GLY A 80 9.44 3.25 -4.58
N LEU A 81 8.74 4.26 -4.09
CA LEU A 81 8.76 4.66 -2.70
C LEU A 81 7.34 4.79 -2.17
N GLY A 82 7.22 4.67 -0.86
CA GLY A 82 5.97 4.94 -0.17
C GLY A 82 6.19 5.15 1.30
N LYS A 83 5.06 5.27 2.00
CA LYS A 83 5.02 5.30 3.45
C LYS A 83 3.93 4.37 3.94
N GLY A 84 4.23 3.67 5.03
CA GLY A 84 3.33 2.72 5.67
C GLY A 84 3.13 3.06 7.15
N LEU A 85 1.90 2.91 7.63
CA LEU A 85 1.50 3.14 9.01
C LEU A 85 0.64 1.97 9.47
N TYR A 86 0.93 1.43 10.65
CA TYR A 86 -0.03 0.56 11.35
C TYR A 86 -0.92 1.44 12.21
N ASP A 87 -2.23 1.29 12.09
CA ASP A 87 -3.19 2.05 12.85
C ASP A 87 -3.38 1.49 14.27
N GLU A 88 -4.33 2.08 14.99
CA GLU A 88 -4.64 1.75 16.38
C GLU A 88 -5.17 0.31 16.54
N ASP A 89 -5.80 -0.24 15.50
CA ASP A 89 -6.31 -1.61 15.45
C ASP A 89 -5.23 -2.61 14.99
N GLY A 90 -4.03 -2.12 14.64
CA GLY A 90 -2.93 -2.90 14.11
C GLY A 90 -3.11 -3.28 12.65
N ASP A 91 -4.05 -2.66 11.94
CA ASP A 91 -4.23 -2.78 10.49
C ASP A 91 -3.24 -1.86 9.77
N TRP A 92 -2.84 -2.24 8.55
CA TRP A 92 -1.82 -1.51 7.81
C TRP A 92 -2.44 -0.60 6.75
N HIS A 93 -1.97 0.64 6.71
CA HIS A 93 -2.28 1.63 5.70
C HIS A 93 -1.00 2.05 4.98
N GLY A 94 -1.08 2.30 3.68
CA GLY A 94 0.07 2.82 2.96
C GLY A 94 -0.29 3.68 1.77
N ILE A 95 0.58 4.63 1.48
CA ILE A 95 0.59 5.39 0.23
C ILE A 95 1.87 5.05 -0.52
N TYR A 96 1.79 4.90 -1.83
CA TYR A 96 2.92 4.51 -2.64
C TYR A 96 2.92 5.20 -4.00
N ALA A 97 4.11 5.32 -4.57
CA ALA A 97 4.33 5.66 -5.97
C ALA A 97 5.49 4.80 -6.49
N PHE A 98 5.24 3.98 -7.51
CA PHE A 98 6.26 3.17 -8.16
C PHE A 98 5.98 3.04 -9.64
N ALA A 99 6.99 2.64 -10.41
CA ALA A 99 6.83 2.33 -11.83
C ALA A 99 7.49 0.99 -12.14
N PHE A 100 6.92 0.26 -13.10
CA PHE A 100 7.37 -1.07 -13.48
C PHE A 100 7.21 -1.31 -14.98
N LEU A 101 7.85 -2.35 -15.51
CA LEU A 101 7.69 -2.77 -16.89
C LEU A 101 6.39 -3.59 -17.05
N ASP A 102 5.50 -3.13 -17.92
CA ASP A 102 4.25 -3.82 -18.26
C ASP A 102 4.50 -5.08 -19.12
N SER A 103 3.39 -5.73 -19.53
CA SER A 103 3.40 -6.92 -20.39
C SER A 103 4.03 -6.70 -21.78
N HIS A 104 4.13 -5.45 -22.23
CA HIS A 104 4.73 -5.01 -23.50
C HIS A 104 6.09 -4.33 -23.30
N LYS A 105 6.66 -4.36 -22.08
CA LYS A 105 7.91 -3.72 -21.67
C LYS A 105 7.89 -2.18 -21.71
N ASN A 106 6.70 -1.57 -21.64
CA ASN A 106 6.58 -0.13 -21.42
C ASN A 106 6.64 0.17 -19.93
N VAL A 107 7.05 1.38 -19.57
CA VAL A 107 6.97 1.86 -18.19
C VAL A 107 5.52 2.17 -17.83
N GLU A 108 5.01 1.50 -16.81
CA GLU A 108 3.68 1.70 -16.22
C GLU A 108 3.86 2.31 -14.80
N PRO A 109 3.55 3.60 -14.60
CA PRO A 109 3.55 4.22 -13.28
C PRO A 109 2.26 3.90 -12.52
N ALA A 110 2.37 3.66 -11.22
CA ALA A 110 1.25 3.47 -10.31
C ALA A 110 1.44 4.31 -9.04
N VAL A 111 0.42 5.09 -8.70
CA VAL A 111 0.33 5.83 -7.44
C VAL A 111 -0.97 5.45 -6.74
N GLY A 112 -0.93 5.17 -5.44
CA GLY A 112 -2.12 4.67 -4.77
C GLY A 112 -2.07 4.68 -3.26
N TYR A 113 -3.21 4.27 -2.71
CA TYR A 113 -3.43 4.02 -1.29
C TYR A 113 -3.87 2.57 -1.11
N ALA A 114 -3.28 1.89 -0.12
CA ALA A 114 -3.62 0.52 0.23
C ALA A 114 -4.01 0.41 1.70
N PHE A 115 -4.96 -0.49 1.97
CA PHE A 115 -5.40 -0.87 3.30
C PHE A 115 -5.36 -2.40 3.40
N LEU A 116 -4.78 -2.91 4.47
CA LEU A 116 -4.74 -4.33 4.79
C LEU A 116 -5.22 -4.54 6.22
N LYS A 117 -6.16 -5.47 6.39
CA LYS A 117 -6.44 -6.05 7.69
C LYS A 117 -5.31 -7.01 8.03
N VAL A 118 -4.73 -6.90 9.23
CA VAL A 118 -3.49 -7.62 9.56
C VAL A 118 -3.67 -8.56 10.75
N ALA A 119 -3.28 -9.82 10.56
CA ALA A 119 -3.10 -10.76 11.65
C ALA A 119 -1.62 -10.79 12.09
N HIS A 120 -1.37 -10.54 13.37
CA HIS A 120 -0.04 -10.56 13.98
C HIS A 120 0.23 -11.95 14.56
N LEU A 121 1.00 -12.77 13.84
CA LEU A 121 1.25 -14.17 14.20
C LEU A 121 2.40 -14.34 15.21
N GLY A 122 3.09 -13.25 15.54
CA GLY A 122 4.17 -13.19 16.51
C GLY A 122 4.86 -11.83 16.46
N ILE A 123 5.97 -11.68 17.20
CA ILE A 123 6.69 -10.39 17.30
C ILE A 123 7.21 -9.88 15.94
N ASN A 124 7.57 -10.80 15.03
CA ASN A 124 8.19 -10.46 13.75
C ASN A 124 7.31 -10.78 12.53
N THR A 125 6.24 -11.57 12.69
CA THR A 125 5.52 -12.15 11.54
C THR A 125 4.10 -11.62 11.48
N ARG A 126 3.73 -11.09 10.32
CA ARG A 126 2.38 -10.57 10.07
C ARG A 126 1.88 -11.05 8.72
N ILE A 127 0.59 -11.30 8.61
CA ILE A 127 -0.09 -11.56 7.34
C ILE A 127 -1.19 -10.53 7.15
N GLY A 128 -1.28 -9.95 5.96
CA GLY A 128 -2.23 -8.89 5.63
C GLY A 128 -3.10 -9.27 4.44
N ALA A 129 -4.37 -8.87 4.47
CA ALA A 129 -5.26 -8.96 3.33
C ALA A 129 -6.19 -7.75 3.27
N GLY A 130 -6.41 -7.22 2.09
CA GLY A 130 -7.26 -6.07 1.86
C GLY A 130 -7.22 -5.62 0.41
N TYR A 131 -7.08 -4.32 0.18
CA TYR A 131 -7.21 -3.74 -1.15
C TYR A 131 -6.28 -2.54 -1.35
N THR A 132 -6.06 -2.20 -2.61
CA THR A 132 -5.48 -0.93 -3.04
C THR A 132 -6.43 -0.22 -3.99
N VAL A 133 -6.45 1.11 -3.90
CA VAL A 133 -7.00 2.00 -4.92
C VAL A 133 -5.85 2.81 -5.49
N LEU A 134 -5.76 2.87 -6.81
CA LEU A 134 -4.62 3.46 -7.48
C LEU A 134 -5.04 4.22 -8.73
N VAL A 135 -4.14 5.07 -9.20
CA VAL A 135 -4.15 5.63 -10.54
C VAL A 135 -2.92 5.09 -11.25
N THR A 136 -3.11 4.60 -12.47
CA THR A 136 -2.04 4.12 -13.35
C THR A 136 -2.25 4.69 -14.76
N ALA A 137 -1.23 4.59 -15.60
CA ALA A 137 -1.30 4.98 -17.00
C ALA A 137 -0.52 3.99 -17.85
N ARG A 138 -1.02 3.69 -19.05
CA ARG A 138 -0.32 2.79 -19.98
C ARG A 138 -0.43 3.29 -21.42
N PRO A 139 0.59 3.07 -22.27
CA PRO A 139 0.50 3.48 -23.66
C PRO A 139 -0.58 2.73 -24.45
N ASP A 140 -0.79 1.46 -24.12
CA ASP A 140 -1.73 0.56 -24.78
C ASP A 140 -3.16 0.62 -24.18
N ILE A 141 -3.37 1.39 -23.11
CA ILE A 141 -4.69 1.63 -22.50
C ILE A 141 -4.96 3.13 -22.46
N LEU A 142 -6.02 3.58 -23.13
CA LEU A 142 -6.43 4.99 -23.15
C LEU A 142 -5.30 5.96 -23.58
N ASN A 143 -4.30 5.47 -24.33
CA ASN A 143 -3.18 6.28 -24.85
C ASN A 143 -2.46 7.12 -23.78
N ASN A 144 -2.04 6.49 -22.67
CA ASN A 144 -1.40 7.15 -21.51
C ASN A 144 -2.26 8.14 -20.72
N ILE A 145 -3.57 8.24 -20.97
CA ILE A 145 -4.46 8.99 -20.08
C ILE A 145 -4.57 8.22 -18.75
N PRO A 146 -4.24 8.83 -17.59
CA PRO A 146 -4.32 8.17 -16.30
C PRO A 146 -5.74 7.69 -15.99
N PHE A 147 -5.87 6.48 -15.47
CA PHE A 147 -7.15 5.88 -15.12
C PHE A 147 -7.12 5.25 -13.73
N PRO A 148 -8.25 5.25 -13.01
CA PRO A 148 -8.33 4.65 -11.70
C PRO A 148 -8.40 3.13 -11.78
N GLY A 149 -7.90 2.47 -10.74
CA GLY A 149 -7.99 1.03 -10.52
C GLY A 149 -8.24 0.71 -9.05
N ALA A 150 -8.80 -0.47 -8.81
CA ALA A 150 -8.94 -1.05 -7.48
C ALA A 150 -8.60 -2.53 -7.55
N LEU A 151 -7.71 -3.00 -6.67
CA LEU A 151 -7.19 -4.35 -6.71
C LEU A 151 -7.15 -4.98 -5.32
N PRO A 152 -7.36 -6.31 -5.20
CA PRO A 152 -7.05 -7.01 -3.96
C PRO A 152 -5.55 -6.95 -3.68
N TRP A 153 -5.18 -6.92 -2.40
CA TRP A 153 -3.77 -6.91 -1.98
C TRP A 153 -3.59 -7.85 -0.79
N VAL A 154 -2.56 -8.67 -0.84
CA VAL A 154 -2.15 -9.55 0.27
C VAL A 154 -0.68 -9.35 0.59
N SER A 155 -0.30 -9.58 1.84
CA SER A 155 1.09 -9.45 2.29
C SER A 155 1.49 -10.53 3.29
N LEU A 156 2.78 -10.88 3.25
CA LEU A 156 3.49 -11.65 4.26
C LEU A 156 4.70 -10.83 4.69
N ASN A 157 4.73 -10.47 5.97
CA ASN A 157 5.73 -9.59 6.53
C ASN A 157 6.58 -10.37 7.54
N TYR A 158 7.90 -10.22 7.43
CA TYR A 158 8.86 -10.70 8.42
C TYR A 158 9.82 -9.55 8.77
N ARG A 159 9.70 -9.03 10.01
CA ARG A 159 10.38 -7.82 10.46
C ARG A 159 10.07 -6.66 9.51
N ASN A 160 11.09 -6.11 8.87
CA ASN A 160 11.02 -4.96 7.96
C ASN A 160 10.86 -5.37 6.50
N LEU A 161 10.89 -6.68 6.20
CA LEU A 161 10.70 -7.19 4.84
C LEU A 161 9.27 -7.67 4.65
N THR A 162 8.71 -7.37 3.50
CA THR A 162 7.35 -7.73 3.13
C THR A 162 7.36 -8.27 1.71
N LEU A 163 6.78 -9.46 1.54
CA LEU A 163 6.38 -9.97 0.23
C LEU A 163 4.90 -9.63 0.06
N SER A 164 4.54 -8.99 -1.03
CA SER A 164 3.18 -8.59 -1.34
C SER A 164 2.76 -9.06 -2.73
N ALA A 165 1.47 -9.27 -2.88
CA ALA A 165 0.87 -9.67 -4.15
C ALA A 165 -0.45 -8.96 -4.38
N THR A 166 -0.73 -8.65 -5.64
CA THR A 166 -2.03 -8.16 -6.10
C THR A 166 -2.49 -8.97 -7.31
N TYR A 167 -3.81 -9.06 -7.51
CA TYR A 167 -4.37 -9.75 -8.66
C TYR A 167 -5.21 -8.78 -9.48
N ILE A 168 -4.82 -8.55 -10.73
CA ILE A 168 -5.58 -7.74 -11.68
C ILE A 168 -6.73 -8.60 -12.22
N PRO A 169 -7.99 -8.35 -11.84
CA PRO A 169 -9.11 -9.11 -12.37
C PRO A 169 -9.29 -8.77 -13.85
N GLY A 170 -9.74 -9.75 -14.63
CA GLY A 170 -9.99 -9.57 -16.05
C GLY A 170 -11.01 -10.56 -16.56
N ARG A 171 -11.45 -10.37 -17.80
CA ARG A 171 -12.30 -11.34 -18.50
C ARG A 171 -11.43 -12.16 -19.47
N THR A 172 -11.77 -13.44 -19.63
CA THR A 172 -11.06 -14.33 -20.58
C THR A 172 -10.96 -13.71 -21.97
N GLY A 173 -9.74 -13.70 -22.52
CA GLY A 173 -9.44 -13.10 -23.82
C GLY A 173 -9.32 -11.57 -23.84
N ARG A 174 -9.35 -10.89 -22.68
CA ARG A 174 -9.12 -9.44 -22.54
C ARG A 174 -7.96 -9.15 -21.57
N LEU A 175 -7.76 -7.88 -21.24
CA LEU A 175 -6.80 -7.41 -20.23
C LEU A 175 -7.18 -7.95 -18.84
N GLY A 176 -6.16 -8.28 -18.02
CA GLY A 176 -6.30 -8.74 -16.63
C GLY A 176 -6.01 -10.24 -16.46
N ASN A 177 -6.52 -10.84 -15.39
CA ASN A 177 -6.13 -12.19 -14.93
C ASN A 177 -4.62 -12.35 -14.72
N VAL A 178 -4.02 -11.36 -14.05
CA VAL A 178 -2.57 -11.32 -13.79
C VAL A 178 -2.32 -11.24 -12.30
N LEU A 179 -1.47 -12.13 -11.78
CA LEU A 179 -0.90 -12.00 -10.45
C LEU A 179 0.38 -11.15 -10.54
N PHE A 180 0.51 -10.12 -9.72
CA PHE A 180 1.67 -9.24 -9.68
C PHE A 180 2.33 -9.32 -8.31
N LEU A 181 3.65 -9.53 -8.27
CA LEU A 181 4.43 -9.67 -7.05
C LEU A 181 5.36 -8.48 -6.83
N LEU A 182 5.45 -8.07 -5.58
CA LEU A 182 6.33 -7.00 -5.13
C LEU A 182 6.97 -7.34 -3.78
N GLY A 183 8.25 -7.00 -3.66
CA GLY A 183 8.95 -6.89 -2.39
C GLY A 183 8.83 -5.47 -1.84
N LYS A 184 8.77 -5.35 -0.52
CA LYS A 184 8.76 -4.09 0.18
C LYS A 184 9.70 -4.15 1.38
N TRP A 185 10.52 -3.11 1.53
CA TRP A 185 11.41 -2.95 2.68
C TRP A 185 11.06 -1.67 3.44
N THR A 186 10.73 -1.80 4.72
CA THR A 186 10.39 -0.69 5.61
C THR A 186 11.62 -0.23 6.38
N PHE A 187 11.88 1.07 6.40
CA PHE A 187 13.03 1.67 7.07
C PHE A 187 12.70 3.06 7.61
N ASP A 188 13.46 3.47 8.62
CA ASP A 188 13.40 4.82 9.18
C ASP A 188 14.70 5.55 8.81
N LEU A 189 14.60 6.83 8.46
CA LEU A 189 15.77 7.68 8.25
C LEU A 189 16.17 8.19 9.64
N MET A 190 17.32 7.73 10.15
CA MET A 190 17.93 8.22 11.39
C MET A 190 18.35 9.68 11.26
#